data_AF-A0AA36UJI2-F1
#
_entry.id   AF-A0AA36UJI2-F1
#
_cell.length_a   1.000
_cell.length_b   1.000
_cell.length_c   1.000
_cell.angle_alpha   90.00
_cell.angle_beta   90.00
_cell.angle_gamma   90.00
#
_symmetry.space_group_name_H-M   'P 1'
#
loop_
_entity.id
_entity.type
_entity.pdbx_description
1 polymer ?
#
loop_
_entity_poly.entity_id
_entity_poly.type
_entity_poly.pdbx_seq_one_letter_code
_entity_poly.pdbx_strand_id
1 'polypeptide(L)'
;MQTPLKFLTAFVLTASAFSASAHGMHKHKPLTFEELPKICQQYFTRAENCYKKAGAKSDFQRNNTKFLFQSLPAADLTQRETMCKIAMDSFAEKTRSLHCE
;
A
#
# COMPACT_ATOMS: atom_id res chain seq x y z
N MET A 1 -7.39 54.36 44.55
CA MET A 1 -8.23 53.34 45.21
C MET A 1 -8.18 52.07 44.37
N GLN A 2 -7.74 50.97 45.01
CA GLN A 2 -8.03 49.55 44.76
C GLN A 2 -8.27 49.04 43.33
N THR A 3 -7.38 48.15 42.89
CA THR A 3 -7.65 47.05 41.95
C THR A 3 -8.82 46.18 42.43
N PRO A 4 -9.49 45.47 41.52
CA PRO A 4 -9.26 44.03 41.54
C PRO A 4 -9.10 43.40 40.14
N LEU A 5 -7.94 42.76 39.98
CA LEU A 5 -7.71 41.48 39.32
C LEU A 5 -8.99 40.62 39.17
N LYS A 6 -9.48 40.39 37.94
CA LYS A 6 -10.43 39.30 37.66
C LYS A 6 -10.28 38.73 36.24
N PHE A 7 -9.67 37.54 36.25
CA PHE A 7 -9.88 36.39 35.37
C PHE A 7 -9.32 36.43 33.93
N LEU A 8 -8.11 35.89 33.83
CA LEU A 8 -7.62 35.11 32.70
C LEU A 8 -8.64 34.01 32.32
N THR A 9 -9.38 34.19 31.24
CA THR A 9 -10.13 33.09 30.63
C THR A 9 -9.21 32.37 29.67
N ALA A 10 -8.55 31.33 30.17
CA ALA A 10 -7.82 30.37 29.34
C ALA A 10 -8.82 29.67 28.42
N PHE A 11 -8.78 29.97 27.12
CA PHE A 11 -9.48 29.17 26.11
C PHE A 11 -8.73 27.85 25.99
N VAL A 12 -9.32 26.80 26.56
CA VAL A 12 -8.83 25.43 26.47
C VAL A 12 -8.87 25.03 25.00
N LEU A 13 -7.70 24.89 24.38
CA LEU A 13 -7.51 24.17 23.13
C LEU A 13 -7.84 22.69 23.40
N THR A 14 -9.11 22.31 23.23
CA THR A 14 -9.46 20.90 23.05
C THR A 14 -8.97 20.49 21.67
N ALA A 15 -7.69 20.13 21.60
CA ALA A 15 -7.19 19.31 20.51
C ALA A 15 -7.98 18.00 20.57
N SER A 16 -8.98 17.87 19.71
CA SER A 16 -9.58 16.58 19.37
C SER A 16 -8.47 15.73 18.77
N ALA A 17 -7.75 15.03 19.65
CA ALA A 17 -6.97 13.87 19.26
C ALA A 17 -7.98 12.89 18.66
N PHE A 18 -8.17 12.99 17.35
CA PHE A 18 -8.61 11.86 16.56
C PHE A 18 -7.55 10.81 16.82
N SER A 19 -7.81 9.95 17.80
CA SER A 19 -7.18 8.65 17.92
C SER A 19 -7.50 7.94 16.61
N ALA A 20 -6.64 8.15 15.61
CA ALA A 20 -6.52 7.23 14.50
C ALA A 20 -6.12 5.92 15.17
N SER A 21 -7.13 5.12 15.51
CA SER A 21 -6.94 3.71 15.79
C SER A 21 -6.41 3.16 14.48
N ALA A 22 -5.08 3.11 14.39
CA ALA A 22 -4.38 2.15 13.57
C ALA A 22 -4.79 0.79 14.15
N HIS A 23 -6.01 0.36 13.81
CA HIS A 23 -6.49 -0.99 14.04
C HIS A 23 -5.38 -1.85 13.48
N GLY A 24 -4.64 -2.49 14.39
CA GLY A 24 -3.38 -3.11 14.07
C GLY A 24 -3.58 -3.95 12.82
N MET A 25 -2.73 -3.76 11.81
CA MET A 25 -2.65 -4.66 10.67
C MET A 25 -2.73 -6.06 11.26
N HIS A 26 -3.88 -6.72 11.09
CA HIS A 26 -4.06 -8.09 11.53
C HIS A 26 -2.84 -8.83 10.96
N LYS A 27 -2.03 -9.43 11.83
CA LYS A 27 -0.76 -10.05 11.44
C LYS A 27 -1.08 -11.33 10.66
N HIS A 28 -1.56 -11.16 9.43
CA HIS A 28 -1.74 -12.27 8.51
C HIS A 28 -0.37 -12.88 8.24
N LYS A 29 -0.28 -14.21 8.30
CA LYS A 29 0.94 -14.95 7.95
C LYS A 29 1.36 -14.49 6.54
N PRO A 30 2.61 -14.03 6.35
CA PRO A 30 3.12 -13.74 5.01
C PRO A 30 2.97 -14.97 4.11
N LEU A 31 2.59 -14.75 2.86
CA LEU A 31 2.53 -15.80 1.85
C LEU A 31 3.91 -15.93 1.20
N THR A 32 4.39 -17.15 1.00
CA THR A 32 5.48 -17.40 0.05
C THR A 32 4.97 -17.22 -1.37
N PHE A 33 5.89 -17.10 -2.33
CA PHE A 33 5.53 -16.94 -3.74
C PHE A 33 4.72 -18.15 -4.26
N GLU A 34 5.08 -19.35 -3.82
CA GLU A 34 4.47 -20.62 -4.22
C GLU A 34 3.06 -20.79 -3.63
N GLU A 35 2.77 -20.15 -2.49
CA GLU A 35 1.44 -20.12 -1.86
C GLU A 35 0.48 -19.15 -2.58
N LEU A 36 0.95 -18.37 -3.56
CA LEU A 36 0.10 -17.44 -4.31
C LEU A 36 -0.72 -18.14 -5.39
N PRO A 37 -1.91 -17.61 -5.74
CA PRO A 37 -2.63 -18.05 -6.93
C PRO A 37 -1.79 -17.92 -8.20
N LYS A 38 -2.03 -18.80 -9.19
CA LYS A 38 -1.24 -18.84 -10.45
C LYS A 38 -1.17 -17.48 -11.15
N ILE A 39 -2.29 -16.75 -11.20
CA ILE A 39 -2.34 -15.42 -11.82
C ILE A 39 -1.44 -14.40 -11.11
N CYS A 40 -1.31 -14.49 -9.78
CA CYS A 40 -0.38 -13.67 -9.01
C CYS A 40 1.07 -14.03 -9.32
N GLN A 41 1.41 -15.31 -9.36
CA GLN A 41 2.76 -15.77 -9.71
C GLN A 41 3.17 -15.28 -11.11
N GLN A 42 2.24 -15.36 -12.08
CA GLN A 42 2.45 -14.84 -13.43
C GLN A 42 2.66 -13.32 -13.42
N TYR A 43 1.82 -12.56 -12.69
CA TYR A 43 1.94 -11.11 -12.59
C TYR A 43 3.27 -10.68 -12.00
N PHE A 44 3.67 -11.25 -10.85
CA PHE A 44 4.91 -10.87 -10.19
C PHE A 44 6.15 -11.26 -11.00
N THR A 45 6.13 -12.42 -11.67
CA THR A 45 7.20 -12.82 -12.61
C THR A 45 7.32 -11.84 -13.78
N ARG A 46 6.20 -11.48 -14.40
CA ARG A 46 6.15 -10.49 -15.49
C ARG A 46 6.69 -9.14 -15.04
N ALA A 47 6.25 -8.67 -13.87
CA ALA A 47 6.68 -7.43 -13.26
C ALA A 47 8.19 -7.43 -13.00
N GLU A 48 8.72 -8.48 -12.37
CA GLU A 48 10.15 -8.61 -12.09
C GLU A 48 10.99 -8.56 -13.37
N ASN A 49 10.58 -9.29 -14.42
CA ASN A 49 11.27 -9.31 -15.70
C ASN A 49 11.31 -7.93 -16.36
N CYS A 50 10.18 -7.21 -16.36
CA CYS A 50 10.12 -5.83 -16.84
C CYS A 50 11.07 -4.92 -16.04
N TYR A 51 11.00 -4.97 -14.70
CA TYR A 51 11.75 -4.07 -13.84
C TYR A 51 13.26 -4.33 -13.85
N LYS A 52 13.68 -5.58 -14.11
CA LYS A 52 15.10 -5.91 -14.36
C LYS A 52 15.62 -5.19 -15.60
N LYS A 53 14.85 -5.16 -16.69
CA LYS A 53 15.24 -4.43 -17.93
C LYS A 53 15.23 -2.92 -17.74
N ALA A 54 14.24 -2.39 -17.02
CA ALA A 54 14.06 -0.95 -16.82
C ALA A 54 15.03 -0.33 -15.80
N GLY A 55 15.65 -1.14 -14.94
CA GLY A 55 16.58 -0.67 -13.90
C GLY A 55 15.92 0.33 -12.95
N ALA A 56 16.67 1.36 -12.54
CA ALA A 56 16.22 2.39 -11.59
C ALA A 56 14.96 3.17 -12.05
N LYS A 57 14.66 3.20 -13.35
CA LYS A 57 13.44 3.86 -13.87
C LYS A 57 12.16 3.18 -13.36
N SER A 58 12.26 1.93 -12.89
CA SER A 58 11.11 1.14 -12.42
C SER A 58 10.78 1.29 -10.93
N ASP A 59 11.50 2.11 -10.16
CA ASP A 59 11.39 2.12 -8.70
C ASP A 59 9.96 2.40 -8.20
N PHE A 60 9.24 3.32 -8.84
CA PHE A 60 7.85 3.61 -8.51
C PHE A 60 6.94 2.39 -8.73
N GLN A 61 7.03 1.76 -9.90
CA GLN A 61 6.24 0.57 -10.24
C GLN A 61 6.62 -0.62 -9.34
N ARG A 62 7.91 -0.82 -9.07
CA ARG A 62 8.42 -1.85 -8.16
C ARG A 62 7.88 -1.68 -6.75
N ASN A 63 7.81 -0.46 -6.23
CA ASN A 63 7.22 -0.16 -4.93
C ASN A 63 5.71 -0.45 -4.89
N ASN A 64 4.97 -0.14 -5.96
CA ASN A 64 3.55 -0.48 -6.06
C ASN A 64 3.33 -2.00 -6.13
N THR A 65 4.15 -2.73 -6.89
CA THR A 65 4.10 -4.19 -6.94
C THR A 65 4.44 -4.80 -5.57
N LYS A 66 5.43 -4.27 -4.85
CA LYS A 66 5.76 -4.68 -3.49
C LYS A 66 4.57 -4.45 -2.54
N PHE A 67 3.92 -3.30 -2.63
CA PHE A 67 2.74 -2.98 -1.83
C PHE A 67 1.59 -3.96 -2.08
N LEU A 68 1.34 -4.32 -3.34
CA LEU A 68 0.37 -5.34 -3.69
C LEU A 68 0.72 -6.68 -3.03
N PHE A 69 1.96 -7.17 -3.17
CA PHE A 69 2.40 -8.43 -2.54
C PHE A 69 2.16 -8.44 -1.03
N GLN A 70 2.50 -7.33 -0.36
CA GLN A 70 2.32 -7.17 1.09
C GLN A 70 0.85 -7.11 1.53
N SER A 71 -0.06 -6.78 0.62
CA SER A 71 -1.50 -6.70 0.89
C SER A 71 -2.20 -8.05 0.74
N LEU A 72 -1.66 -8.98 -0.06
CA LEU A 72 -2.30 -10.27 -0.35
C LEU A 72 -2.58 -11.15 0.88
N PRO A 73 -1.75 -11.19 1.94
CA PRO A 73 -2.04 -11.99 3.13
C PRO A 73 -3.38 -11.65 3.80
N ALA A 74 -3.83 -10.39 3.71
CA ALA A 74 -5.10 -9.94 4.30
C ALA A 74 -6.34 -10.30 3.47
N ALA A 75 -6.13 -10.66 2.20
CA ALA A 75 -7.19 -11.01 1.28
C ALA A 75 -7.49 -12.52 1.33
N ASP A 76 -8.75 -12.91 1.07
CA ASP A 76 -9.13 -14.29 0.79
C ASP A 76 -8.65 -14.74 -0.60
N LEU A 77 -8.88 -16.01 -0.95
CA LEU A 77 -8.41 -16.57 -2.23
C LEU A 77 -8.97 -15.81 -3.45
N THR A 78 -10.29 -15.58 -3.48
CA THR A 78 -10.97 -14.91 -4.60
C THR A 78 -10.51 -13.46 -4.74
N GLN A 79 -10.31 -12.77 -3.61
CA GLN A 79 -9.76 -11.42 -3.60
C GLN A 79 -8.33 -11.39 -4.13
N ARG A 80 -7.46 -12.31 -3.72
CA ARG A 80 -6.08 -12.39 -4.23
C ARG A 80 -6.06 -12.58 -5.75
N GLU A 81 -6.86 -13.50 -6.27
CA GLU A 81 -6.99 -13.74 -7.71
C GLU A 81 -7.44 -12.47 -8.44
N THR A 82 -8.47 -11.80 -7.91
CA THR A 82 -9.03 -10.57 -8.49
C THR A 82 -8.00 -9.43 -8.50
N MET A 83 -7.31 -9.21 -7.38
CA MET A 83 -6.29 -8.16 -7.25
C MET A 83 -5.15 -8.37 -8.25
N CYS A 84 -4.65 -9.60 -8.38
CA CYS A 84 -3.57 -9.93 -9.31
C CYS A 84 -4.04 -9.91 -10.78
N LYS A 85 -5.29 -10.28 -11.05
CA LYS A 85 -5.88 -10.15 -12.40
C LYS A 85 -5.97 -8.69 -12.82
N ILE A 86 -6.46 -7.80 -11.95
CA ILE A 86 -6.49 -6.34 -12.21
C ILE A 86 -5.08 -5.81 -12.44
N ALA A 87 -4.10 -6.26 -11.63
CA ALA A 87 -2.72 -5.84 -11.78
C ALA A 87 -2.10 -6.33 -13.10
N MET A 88 -2.42 -7.56 -13.52
CA MET A 88 -2.02 -8.13 -14.81
C MET A 88 -2.63 -7.38 -15.99
N ASP A 89 -3.95 -7.15 -15.96
CA ASP A 89 -4.71 -6.54 -17.04
C ASP A 89 -4.27 -5.07 -17.25
N SER A 90 -3.90 -4.35 -16.18
CA SER A 90 -3.41 -2.97 -16.26
C SER A 90 -1.88 -2.83 -16.43
N PHE A 91 -1.12 -3.93 -16.47
CA PHE A 91 0.34 -3.87 -16.38
C PHE A 91 0.96 -3.07 -17.53
N ALA A 92 0.60 -3.40 -18.78
CA ALA A 92 1.20 -2.80 -19.97
C ALA A 92 1.01 -1.27 -20.01
N GLU A 93 -0.17 -0.79 -19.61
CA GLU A 93 -0.44 0.65 -19.51
C GLU A 93 0.43 1.30 -18.42
N LYS A 94 0.48 0.70 -17.22
CA LYS A 94 1.19 1.24 -16.05
C LYS A 94 2.72 1.19 -16.18
N THR A 95 3.24 0.34 -17.06
CA THR A 95 4.67 0.20 -17.34
C THR A 95 5.08 0.75 -18.70
N ARG A 96 4.16 1.37 -19.46
CA ARG A 96 4.41 1.88 -20.82
C ARG A 96 5.65 2.78 -20.91
N SER A 97 5.87 3.66 -19.93
CA SER A 97 7.02 4.57 -19.89
C SER A 97 8.36 3.87 -19.63
N LEU A 98 8.34 2.62 -19.19
CA LEU A 98 9.54 1.84 -18.89
C LEU A 98 10.11 1.13 -20.13
N HIS A 99 9.32 1.02 -21.21
CA HIS A 99 9.72 0.34 -22.46
C HIS A 99 10.36 -1.04 -22.22
N CYS A 100 9.76 -1.81 -21.30
CA CYS A 100 10.29 -3.10 -20.84
C CYS A 100 9.57 -4.32 -21.44
N GLU A 101 8.47 -4.06 -22.15
CA GLU A 101 7.63 -4.99 -22.90
C GLU A 101 7.35 -4.45 -24.30
#